data_AF-A0A969VI78-F1
#
_entry.id   AF-A0A969VI78-F1
#
_cell.length_a   1.000
_cell.length_b   1.000
_cell.length_c   1.000
_cell.angle_alpha   90.00
_cell.angle_beta   90.00
_cell.angle_gamma   90.00
#
_symmetry.space_group_name_H-M   'P 1'
#
loop_
_entity.id
_entity.type
_entity.pdbx_description
1 polymer ?
#
loop_
_entity_poly.entity_id
_entity_poly.type
_entity_poly.pdbx_seq_one_letter_code
_entity_poly.pdbx_strand_id
1 'polypeptide(L)'
;MISSISNQDILSINSQGNGAGQINVFGDSILFESSLIGTFKGGFDNIPLEINFTSKATPKAVEALMRNITYANNSDKPLTHYRQIEFVLNDGNFNGTSKPVVREIRIQSINDVPIVANPISNQTIVEDTTFNFSIPNNTFKDLDAEQLTLNATLSDNSPLPIWLTFNPETATF
;
A
#
# COMPACT_ATOMS: atom_id res chain seq x y z
N MET A 1 -20.99 -1.13 -8.33
CA MET A 1 -19.88 -0.24 -7.94
C MET A 1 -19.12 -0.91 -6.81
N ILE A 2 -17.79 -0.82 -6.81
CA ILE A 2 -16.93 -1.34 -5.74
C ILE A 2 -15.99 -0.22 -5.31
N SER A 3 -16.19 0.34 -4.12
CA SER A 3 -15.38 1.45 -3.59
C SER A 3 -14.28 0.94 -2.66
N SER A 4 -13.07 1.51 -2.80
CA SER A 4 -12.08 1.53 -1.73
C SER A 4 -12.23 2.81 -0.90
N ILE A 5 -11.61 2.85 0.28
CA ILE A 5 -11.70 4.01 1.18
C ILE A 5 -10.40 4.82 1.27
N SER A 6 -9.39 4.48 0.44
CA SER A 6 -8.08 5.14 0.41
C SER A 6 -7.51 5.17 -1.00
N ASN A 7 -6.71 6.20 -1.30
CA ASN A 7 -5.95 6.32 -2.55
C ASN A 7 -4.78 5.32 -2.64
N GLN A 8 -4.44 4.64 -1.54
CA GLN A 8 -3.43 3.58 -1.52
C GLN A 8 -3.98 2.22 -1.98
N ASP A 9 -5.30 2.11 -2.14
CA ASP A 9 -5.98 0.87 -2.43
C ASP A 9 -6.28 0.72 -3.92
N ILE A 10 -6.07 -0.48 -4.45
CA ILE A 10 -6.35 -0.84 -5.83
C ILE A 10 -7.30 -2.04 -5.84
N LEU A 11 -8.43 -1.88 -6.53
CA LEU A 11 -9.35 -2.93 -6.92
C LEU A 11 -9.17 -3.21 -8.40
N SER A 12 -9.03 -4.48 -8.77
CA SER A 12 -8.77 -4.87 -10.16
C SER A 12 -9.48 -6.16 -10.49
N ILE A 13 -9.46 -6.52 -11.77
CA ILE A 13 -10.03 -7.78 -12.28
C ILE A 13 -8.85 -8.66 -12.72
N ASN A 14 -8.71 -9.81 -12.08
CA ASN A 14 -7.72 -10.81 -12.47
C ASN A 14 -8.06 -11.42 -13.83
N SER A 15 -7.16 -11.28 -14.81
CA SER A 15 -7.30 -11.85 -16.15
C SER A 15 -6.70 -13.26 -16.19
N GLN A 16 -7.53 -14.25 -16.50
CA GLN A 16 -7.19 -15.67 -16.52
C GLN A 16 -7.06 -16.23 -17.95
N GLY A 17 -7.62 -15.53 -18.94
CA GLY A 17 -7.67 -15.97 -20.33
C GLY A 17 -9.09 -16.31 -20.80
N ASN A 18 -9.19 -16.93 -21.98
CA ASN A 18 -10.45 -17.14 -22.70
C ASN A 18 -11.05 -18.55 -22.58
N GLY A 19 -10.46 -19.41 -21.73
CA GLY A 19 -10.93 -20.78 -21.53
C GLY A 19 -12.30 -20.88 -20.87
N ALA A 20 -12.82 -22.10 -20.77
CA ALA A 20 -14.11 -22.37 -20.13
C ALA A 20 -14.10 -21.86 -18.67
N GLY A 21 -15.13 -21.10 -18.29
CA GLY A 21 -15.26 -20.49 -16.96
C GLY A 21 -14.31 -19.32 -16.65
N GLN A 22 -13.43 -18.93 -17.57
CA GLN A 22 -12.42 -17.89 -17.31
C GLN A 22 -12.90 -16.48 -17.64
N ILE A 23 -12.34 -15.53 -16.90
CA ILE A 23 -12.44 -14.10 -17.19
C ILE A 23 -11.18 -13.65 -17.93
N ASN A 24 -11.36 -12.88 -19.00
CA ASN A 24 -10.28 -12.19 -19.67
C ASN A 24 -10.52 -10.69 -19.65
N VAL A 25 -9.46 -9.93 -19.44
CA VAL A 25 -9.47 -8.47 -19.51
C VAL A 25 -8.59 -8.04 -20.69
N PHE A 26 -9.13 -7.19 -21.56
CA PHE A 26 -8.41 -6.61 -22.68
C PHE A 26 -8.78 -5.13 -22.84
N GLY A 27 -7.82 -4.24 -22.55
CA GLY A 27 -8.13 -2.83 -22.34
C GLY A 27 -9.20 -2.70 -21.24
N ASP A 28 -10.26 -1.94 -21.53
CA ASP A 28 -11.39 -1.76 -20.62
C ASP A 28 -12.47 -2.85 -20.76
N SER A 29 -12.27 -3.84 -21.64
CA SER A 29 -13.26 -4.89 -21.92
C SER A 29 -13.08 -6.11 -21.01
N ILE A 30 -14.21 -6.66 -20.57
CA ILE A 30 -14.31 -7.89 -19.79
C ILE A 30 -14.98 -8.96 -20.64
N LEU A 31 -14.30 -10.08 -20.83
CA LEU A 31 -14.81 -11.24 -21.55
C LEU A 31 -14.95 -12.43 -20.61
N PHE A 32 -15.97 -13.25 -20.84
CA PHE A 32 -16.16 -14.56 -20.23
C PHE A 32 -16.26 -15.60 -21.34
N GLU A 33 -15.37 -16.60 -21.34
CA GLU A 33 -15.31 -17.62 -22.40
C GLU A 33 -15.25 -17.00 -23.82
N SER A 34 -14.49 -15.91 -24.01
CA SER A 34 -14.40 -15.07 -25.23
C SER A 34 -15.63 -14.23 -25.58
N SER A 35 -16.71 -14.28 -24.80
CA SER A 35 -17.88 -13.41 -24.99
C SER A 35 -17.69 -12.11 -24.20
N LEU A 36 -17.78 -10.95 -24.87
CA LEU A 36 -17.79 -9.65 -24.19
C LEU A 36 -19.02 -9.58 -23.26
N ILE A 37 -18.78 -9.46 -21.96
CA ILE A 37 -19.83 -9.37 -20.94
C ILE A 37 -19.96 -7.97 -20.33
N GLY A 38 -18.94 -7.13 -20.45
CA GLY A 38 -18.98 -5.77 -19.91
C GLY A 38 -17.71 -4.97 -20.17
N THR A 39 -17.71 -3.76 -19.64
CA THR A 39 -16.52 -2.91 -19.53
C THR A 39 -16.29 -2.51 -18.08
N PHE A 40 -15.10 -2.06 -17.74
CA PHE A 40 -14.81 -1.48 -16.43
C PHE A 40 -14.06 -0.16 -16.54
N LYS A 41 -14.09 0.61 -15.45
CA LYS A 41 -13.26 1.80 -15.22
C LYS A 41 -12.98 1.95 -13.72
N GLY A 42 -11.97 2.75 -13.40
CA GLY A 42 -11.62 3.04 -12.01
C GLY A 42 -11.04 1.84 -11.26
N GLY A 43 -11.19 1.85 -9.94
CA GLY A 43 -10.60 0.89 -9.02
C GLY A 43 -9.34 1.39 -8.33
N PHE A 44 -8.91 2.62 -8.56
CA PHE A 44 -7.70 3.21 -7.98
C PHE A 44 -7.92 4.70 -7.72
N ASP A 45 -7.04 5.35 -6.96
CA ASP A 45 -7.09 6.81 -6.67
C ASP A 45 -8.45 7.30 -6.13
N ASN A 46 -9.11 6.52 -5.27
CA ASN A 46 -10.46 6.75 -4.75
C ASN A 46 -11.58 6.74 -5.82
N ILE A 47 -11.28 6.33 -7.05
CA ILE A 47 -12.29 6.07 -8.07
C ILE A 47 -12.79 4.64 -7.88
N PRO A 48 -14.09 4.42 -7.62
CA PRO A 48 -14.63 3.06 -7.50
C PRO A 48 -14.40 2.24 -8.76
N LEU A 49 -14.16 0.93 -8.60
CA LEU A 49 -14.22 -0.01 -9.71
C LEU A 49 -15.69 -0.12 -10.13
N GLU A 50 -16.00 0.44 -11.30
CA GLU A 50 -17.32 0.42 -11.90
C GLU A 50 -17.31 -0.53 -13.08
N ILE A 51 -18.21 -1.51 -13.06
CA ILE A 51 -18.37 -2.49 -14.12
C ILE A 51 -19.75 -2.26 -14.77
N ASN A 52 -19.75 -2.06 -16.08
CA ASN A 52 -20.94 -1.90 -16.89
C ASN A 52 -21.18 -3.16 -17.70
N PHE A 53 -22.22 -3.91 -17.35
CA PHE A 53 -22.56 -5.15 -18.02
C PHE A 53 -23.30 -4.92 -19.34
N THR A 54 -23.04 -5.78 -20.32
CA THR A 54 -23.82 -5.89 -21.54
C THR A 54 -24.96 -6.90 -21.34
N SER A 55 -25.87 -7.00 -22.32
CA SER A 55 -26.93 -8.03 -22.33
C SER A 55 -26.41 -9.47 -22.37
N LYS A 56 -25.12 -9.70 -22.62
CA LYS A 56 -24.48 -11.03 -22.63
C LYS A 56 -23.98 -11.47 -21.24
N ALA A 57 -24.05 -10.61 -20.23
CA ALA A 57 -23.64 -10.95 -18.87
C ALA A 57 -24.65 -11.91 -18.21
N THR A 58 -24.39 -13.21 -18.34
CA THR A 58 -25.18 -14.24 -17.65
C THR A 58 -24.83 -14.31 -16.17
N PRO A 59 -25.70 -14.86 -15.30
CA PRO A 59 -25.39 -15.04 -13.87
C PRO A 59 -24.07 -15.80 -13.63
N LYS A 60 -23.78 -16.84 -14.43
CA LYS A 60 -22.51 -17.59 -14.36
C LYS A 60 -21.30 -16.69 -14.66
N ALA A 61 -21.41 -15.82 -15.66
CA ALA A 61 -20.34 -14.91 -16.04
C ALA A 61 -20.11 -13.83 -14.97
N VAL A 62 -21.19 -13.27 -14.40
CA VAL A 62 -21.12 -12.32 -13.29
C VAL A 62 -20.50 -12.97 -12.06
N GLU A 63 -20.88 -14.20 -11.72
CA GLU A 63 -20.27 -14.94 -10.61
C GLU A 63 -18.76 -15.16 -10.84
N ALA A 64 -18.37 -15.59 -12.04
CA ALA A 64 -16.97 -15.78 -12.40
C ALA A 64 -16.16 -14.47 -12.33
N LEU A 65 -16.76 -13.35 -12.75
CA LEU A 65 -16.16 -12.03 -12.61
C LEU A 65 -16.00 -11.62 -11.15
N MET A 66 -17.05 -11.78 -10.34
CA MET A 66 -17.01 -11.45 -8.92
C MET A 66 -15.93 -12.22 -8.16
N ARG A 67 -15.69 -13.49 -8.54
CA ARG A 67 -14.60 -14.31 -8.00
C ARG A 67 -13.19 -13.88 -8.44
N ASN A 68 -13.10 -13.07 -9.49
CA ASN A 68 -11.84 -12.54 -10.03
C ASN A 68 -11.58 -11.07 -9.64
N ILE A 69 -12.41 -10.47 -8.78
CA ILE A 69 -12.08 -9.17 -8.20
C ILE A 69 -10.93 -9.34 -7.21
N THR A 70 -9.85 -8.60 -7.41
CA THR A 70 -8.67 -8.59 -6.56
C THR A 70 -8.52 -7.25 -5.85
N TYR A 71 -7.86 -7.30 -4.69
CA TYR A 71 -7.45 -6.13 -3.94
C TYR A 71 -5.93 -6.11 -3.81
N ALA A 72 -5.34 -4.93 -3.92
CA ALA A 72 -3.95 -4.66 -3.59
C ALA A 72 -3.83 -3.33 -2.83
N ASN A 73 -2.80 -3.21 -2.00
CA ASN A 73 -2.35 -1.93 -1.46
C ASN A 73 -0.90 -1.73 -1.91
N ASN A 74 -0.56 -0.57 -2.45
CA ASN A 74 0.76 -0.29 -3.01
C ASN A 74 1.62 0.62 -2.14
N SER A 75 1.19 0.90 -0.91
CA SER A 75 1.91 1.82 -0.03
C SER A 75 2.94 1.06 0.78
N ASP A 76 4.17 1.55 0.77
CA ASP A 76 5.23 1.10 1.70
C ASP A 76 4.87 1.45 3.15
N LYS A 77 4.05 2.50 3.35
CA LYS A 77 3.44 2.86 4.64
C LYS A 77 1.92 2.73 4.57
N PRO A 78 1.35 1.52 4.64
CA PRO A 78 -0.09 1.35 4.47
C PRO A 78 -0.87 1.92 5.65
N LEU A 79 -2.00 2.59 5.37
CA LEU A 79 -2.96 2.92 6.41
C LEU A 79 -3.57 1.64 6.98
N THR A 80 -3.42 1.39 8.27
CA THR A 80 -3.85 0.14 8.96
C THR A 80 -5.35 0.09 9.33
N HIS A 81 -6.13 1.11 8.96
CA HIS A 81 -7.58 1.11 9.16
C HIS A 81 -8.27 -0.03 8.37
N TYR A 82 -9.35 -0.60 8.93
CA TYR A 82 -10.14 -1.59 8.22
C TYR A 82 -10.73 -1.03 6.93
N ARG A 83 -10.61 -1.79 5.84
CA ARG A 83 -11.25 -1.47 4.56
C ARG A 83 -12.58 -2.19 4.49
N GLN A 84 -13.65 -1.44 4.20
CA GLN A 84 -14.94 -2.02 3.84
C GLN A 84 -15.09 -1.93 2.33
N ILE A 85 -15.08 -3.09 1.67
CA ILE A 85 -15.39 -3.19 0.25
C ILE A 85 -16.87 -3.50 0.12
N GLU A 86 -17.59 -2.62 -0.55
CA GLU A 86 -19.02 -2.76 -0.82
C GLU A 86 -19.25 -3.24 -2.26
N PHE A 87 -20.08 -4.27 -2.41
CA PHE A 87 -20.50 -4.77 -3.72
C PHE A 87 -21.99 -4.50 -3.91
N VAL A 88 -22.30 -3.72 -4.94
CA VAL A 88 -23.67 -3.42 -5.36
C VAL A 88 -23.84 -3.73 -6.84
N LEU A 89 -24.85 -4.54 -7.16
CA LEU A 89 -25.26 -4.86 -8.53
C LEU A 89 -26.51 -4.07 -8.89
N ASN A 90 -26.57 -3.55 -10.11
CA ASN A 90 -27.78 -2.94 -10.68
C ASN A 90 -28.07 -3.63 -12.03
N ASP A 91 -29.30 -4.09 -12.22
CA ASP A 91 -29.71 -4.83 -13.43
C ASP A 91 -30.27 -3.96 -14.57
N GLY A 92 -30.21 -2.62 -14.41
CA GLY A 92 -30.68 -1.65 -15.39
C GLY A 92 -32.15 -1.25 -15.26
N ASN A 93 -32.91 -1.87 -14.35
CA ASN A 93 -34.32 -1.55 -14.12
C ASN A 93 -34.50 -0.52 -12.98
N PHE A 94 -35.64 0.19 -12.98
CA PHE A 94 -36.02 1.04 -11.84
C PHE A 94 -36.14 0.18 -10.57
N ASN A 95 -35.42 0.53 -9.50
CA ASN A 95 -35.22 -0.28 -8.28
C ASN A 95 -34.49 -1.62 -8.47
N GLY A 96 -33.78 -1.81 -9.58
CA GLY A 96 -32.97 -2.99 -9.89
C GLY A 96 -31.65 -3.12 -9.13
N THR A 97 -31.43 -2.32 -8.09
CA THR A 97 -30.20 -2.29 -7.30
C THR A 97 -30.27 -3.29 -6.15
N SER A 98 -29.26 -4.15 -6.02
CA SER A 98 -29.14 -5.10 -4.91
C SER A 98 -28.90 -4.40 -3.58
N LYS A 99 -29.17 -5.10 -2.47
CA LYS A 99 -28.55 -4.74 -1.19
C LYS A 99 -27.03 -4.88 -1.29
N PRO A 100 -26.26 -4.07 -0.55
CA PRO A 100 -24.83 -4.21 -0.55
C PRO A 100 -24.37 -5.49 0.14
N VAL A 101 -23.34 -6.10 -0.43
CA VAL A 101 -22.54 -7.11 0.25
C VAL A 101 -21.24 -6.44 0.69
N VAL A 102 -20.92 -6.52 1.98
CA VAL A 102 -19.70 -5.91 2.53
C VAL A 102 -18.66 -6.99 2.81
N ARG A 103 -17.39 -6.67 2.53
CA ARG A 103 -16.22 -7.45 2.95
C ARG A 103 -15.25 -6.55 3.69
N GLU A 104 -14.73 -7.06 4.80
CA GLU A 104 -13.66 -6.41 5.54
C GLU A 104 -12.30 -6.91 5.03
N ILE A 105 -11.39 -5.99 4.75
CA ILE A 105 -9.97 -6.28 4.55
C ILE A 105 -9.17 -5.62 5.66
N ARG A 106 -8.26 -6.40 6.25
CA ARG A 106 -7.30 -5.93 7.24
C ARG A 106 -5.94 -5.81 6.59
N ILE A 107 -5.36 -4.62 6.66
CA ILE A 107 -4.00 -4.38 6.17
C ILE A 107 -3.08 -4.39 7.39
N GLN A 108 -2.03 -5.20 7.31
CA GLN A 108 -0.95 -5.20 8.29
C GLN A 108 0.24 -4.47 7.65
N SER A 109 0.78 -3.48 8.34
CA SER A 109 2.07 -2.90 7.98
C SER A 109 3.19 -3.90 8.31
N ILE A 110 4.25 -3.87 7.52
CA ILE A 110 5.50 -4.58 7.78
C ILE A 110 6.54 -3.51 8.10
N ASN A 111 7.36 -3.72 9.12
CA ASN A 111 8.39 -2.77 9.49
C ASN A 111 9.50 -2.66 8.41
N ASP A 112 9.76 -1.46 7.96
CA ASP A 112 10.86 -1.06 7.09
C ASP A 112 12.14 -0.79 7.88
N VAL A 113 13.29 -1.02 7.24
CA VAL A 113 14.58 -0.68 7.86
C VAL A 113 14.85 0.83 7.77
N PRO A 114 15.38 1.46 8.83
CA PRO A 114 15.82 2.84 8.76
C PRO A 114 16.94 3.03 7.71
N ILE A 115 16.95 4.20 7.06
CA ILE A 115 18.00 4.60 6.11
C ILE A 115 18.71 5.87 6.58
N VAL A 116 19.91 6.11 6.05
CA VAL A 116 20.59 7.42 6.16
C VAL A 116 20.04 8.34 5.09
N ALA A 117 19.28 9.37 5.49
CA ALA A 117 18.72 10.37 4.59
C ALA A 117 19.69 11.53 4.34
N ASN A 118 20.42 11.97 5.37
CA ASN A 118 21.38 13.06 5.26
C ASN A 118 22.69 12.67 5.97
N PRO A 119 23.75 12.29 5.24
CA PRO A 119 25.02 11.92 5.83
C PRO A 119 25.64 13.08 6.61
N ILE A 120 26.24 12.75 7.76
CA ILE A 120 26.97 13.72 8.58
C ILE A 120 28.38 13.88 8.02
N SER A 121 28.79 15.12 7.75
CA SER A 121 30.16 15.42 7.31
C SER A 121 31.16 15.24 8.45
N ASN A 122 32.43 15.01 8.11
CA ASN A 122 33.50 14.90 9.10
C ASN A 122 33.56 16.14 10.00
N GLN A 123 33.65 15.89 11.30
CA GLN A 123 33.85 16.94 12.30
C GLN A 123 35.35 17.13 12.52
N THR A 124 35.79 18.38 12.66
CA THR A 124 37.17 18.72 13.05
C THR A 124 37.10 19.56 14.31
N ILE A 125 37.89 19.18 15.31
CA ILE A 125 38.00 19.90 16.56
C ILE A 125 39.44 20.31 16.82
N VAL A 126 39.62 21.36 17.62
CA VAL A 126 40.92 21.68 18.19
C VAL A 126 41.14 20.77 19.40
N GLU A 127 42.36 20.30 19.60
CA GLU A 127 42.71 19.56 20.80
C GLU A 127 42.37 20.34 22.07
N ASP A 128 42.12 19.61 23.17
CA ASP A 128 41.75 20.18 24.47
C ASP A 128 40.49 21.06 24.48
N THR A 129 39.61 20.90 23.48
CA THR A 129 38.27 21.49 23.45
C THR A 129 37.19 20.46 23.69
N THR A 130 36.11 20.87 24.38
CA THR A 130 34.94 20.02 24.55
C THR A 130 34.27 19.76 23.20
N PHE A 131 34.17 18.50 22.82
CA PHE A 131 33.32 18.09 21.70
C PHE A 131 31.86 18.05 22.16
N ASN A 132 30.99 18.76 21.44
CA ASN A 132 29.54 18.67 21.60
C ASN A 132 28.93 18.70 20.20
N PHE A 133 28.26 17.62 19.83
CA PHE A 133 27.65 17.51 18.52
C PHE A 133 26.30 16.82 18.61
N SER A 134 25.27 17.49 18.15
CA SER A 134 23.92 16.92 18.02
C SER A 134 23.73 16.38 16.62
N ILE A 135 23.33 15.11 16.53
CA ILE A 135 22.92 14.50 15.27
C ILE A 135 21.69 15.24 14.74
N PRO A 136 21.74 15.84 13.54
CA PRO A 136 20.58 16.50 12.96
C PRO A 136 19.39 15.54 12.88
N ASN A 137 18.18 16.01 13.23
CA ASN A 137 16.98 15.17 13.29
C ASN A 137 16.60 14.51 11.95
N ASN A 138 17.11 15.01 10.83
CA ASN A 138 16.88 14.51 9.48
C ASN A 138 17.99 13.57 8.99
N THR A 139 18.93 13.18 9.85
CA THR A 139 20.04 12.27 9.49
C THR A 139 19.51 10.90 9.09
N PHE A 140 18.63 10.32 9.91
CA PHE A 140 18.02 9.02 9.69
C PHE A 140 16.54 9.18 9.35
N LYS A 141 16.03 8.29 8.49
CA LYS A 141 14.62 8.26 8.13
C LYS A 141 14.13 6.82 8.20
N ASP A 142 12.96 6.67 8.81
CA ASP A 142 12.19 5.44 8.87
C ASP A 142 10.81 5.70 8.27
N LEU A 143 10.29 4.75 7.48
CA LEU A 143 9.03 4.92 6.77
C LEU A 143 7.82 4.69 7.68
N ASP A 144 7.92 3.85 8.71
CA ASP A 144 6.80 3.46 9.57
C ASP A 144 6.51 4.47 10.68
N ALA A 145 7.44 5.38 10.95
CA ALA A 145 7.37 6.36 12.05
C ALA A 145 7.43 5.72 13.45
N GLU A 146 8.20 4.65 13.58
CA GLU A 146 8.62 4.14 14.88
C GLU A 146 9.74 5.02 15.48
N GLN A 147 9.90 4.95 16.82
CA GLN A 147 10.97 5.66 17.49
C GLN A 147 12.31 4.99 17.20
N LEU A 148 13.22 5.71 16.55
CA LEU A 148 14.58 5.22 16.30
C LEU A 148 15.38 5.18 17.60
N THR A 149 16.02 4.03 17.85
CA THR A 149 17.06 3.91 18.87
C THR A 149 18.42 4.08 18.22
N LEU A 150 19.19 5.06 18.66
CA LEU A 150 20.53 5.32 18.12
C LEU A 150 21.60 4.69 19.01
N ASN A 151 22.67 4.21 18.39
CA ASN A 151 23.88 3.78 19.07
C ASN A 151 25.10 4.29 18.30
N ALA A 152 26.19 4.53 19.01
CA ALA A 152 27.44 4.99 18.44
C ALA A 152 28.59 4.07 18.85
N THR A 153 29.38 3.66 17.87
CA THR A 153 30.59 2.83 18.02
C THR A 153 31.65 3.34 17.07
N LEU A 154 32.89 2.89 17.23
CA LEU A 154 33.90 3.09 16.19
C LEU A 154 33.56 2.23 14.95
N SER A 155 34.16 2.54 13.80
CA SER A 155 33.88 1.87 12.52
C SER A 155 34.15 0.36 12.51
N ASP A 156 34.92 -0.14 13.47
CA ASP A 156 35.21 -1.57 13.67
C ASP A 156 34.25 -2.24 14.68
N ASN A 157 33.21 -1.53 15.11
CA ASN A 157 32.23 -1.90 16.15
C ASN A 157 32.79 -1.94 17.57
N SER A 158 34.01 -1.46 17.81
CA SER A 158 34.52 -1.30 19.18
C SER A 158 33.81 -0.15 19.92
N PRO A 159 33.77 -0.17 21.27
CA PRO A 159 33.17 0.90 22.05
C PRO A 159 33.83 2.25 21.78
N LEU A 160 33.08 3.33 21.99
CA LEU A 160 33.65 4.68 21.95
C LEU A 160 34.80 4.80 22.98
N PRO A 161 35.87 5.56 22.65
CA PRO A 161 36.88 5.92 23.63
C PRO A 161 36.27 6.59 24.86
N ILE A 162 36.87 6.41 26.04
CA ILE A 162 36.31 6.91 27.30
C ILE A 162 36.07 8.43 27.36
N TRP A 163 36.75 9.20 26.50
CA TRP A 163 36.56 10.65 26.40
C TRP A 163 35.37 11.07 25.53
N LEU A 164 34.76 10.15 24.78
CA LEU A 164 33.64 10.39 23.88
C LEU A 164 32.43 9.56 24.33
N THR A 165 31.36 10.23 24.75
CA THR A 165 30.11 9.58 25.16
C THR A 165 29.03 9.92 24.15
N PHE A 166 28.04 9.05 23.97
CA PHE A 166 26.84 9.34 23.18
C PHE A 166 25.61 9.16 24.04
N ASN A 167 24.72 10.14 24.02
CA ASN A 167 23.40 10.06 24.65
C ASN A 167 22.34 9.74 23.57
N PRO A 168 21.74 8.53 23.57
CA PRO A 168 20.76 8.14 22.56
C PRO A 168 19.39 8.83 22.73
N GLU A 169 19.08 9.37 23.91
CA GLU A 169 17.81 10.07 24.15
C GLU A 169 17.82 11.48 23.53
N THR A 170 18.97 12.15 23.57
CA THR A 170 19.16 13.50 23.00
C THR A 170 19.86 13.48 21.64
N ALA A 171 20.34 12.32 21.20
CA ALA A 171 21.16 12.15 20.00
C ALA A 171 22.38 13.09 19.96
N THR A 172 23.08 13.22 21.10
CA THR A 172 24.23 14.10 21.25
C THR A 172 25.48 13.35 21.69
N PHE A 173 26.62 13.72 21.11
CA PHE A 173 27.94 13.44 21.66
C PHE A 173 28.36 14.54 22.62
#